data_AF-A0A7S2W516-F1
#
_entry.id   AF-A0A7S2W516-F1
#
_cell.length_a   1.000
_cell.length_b   1.000
_cell.length_c   1.000
_cell.angle_alpha   90.00
_cell.angle_beta   90.00
_cell.angle_gamma   90.00
#
_symmetry.space_group_name_H-M   'P 1'
#
loop_
_entity.id
_entity.type
_entity.pdbx_description
1 polymer ?
#
loop_
_entity_poly.entity_id
_entity_poly.type
_entity_poly.pdbx_seq_one_letter_code
_entity_poly.pdbx_strand_id
1 'polypeptide(L)'
;NNTDNNNHNHNRTRVWLAHKLAGELVAEHDPDGRPSLVERLVRGGVGKTKGKKNKKNGAGATTAGVHLKPIGRLDMMTEGLVILTNDGGYARDMELPKKTFI
;
A
#
# COMPACT_ATOMS: atom_id res chain seq x y z
N ASN A 1 -12.47 40.48 2.62
CA ASN A 1 -11.80 39.63 1.60
C ASN A 1 -10.68 38.85 2.26
N ASN A 2 -11.00 37.69 2.83
CA ASN A 2 -10.00 36.72 3.30
C ASN A 2 -10.13 35.49 2.40
N THR A 3 -9.17 35.33 1.50
CA THR A 3 -9.10 34.20 0.57
C THR A 3 -8.51 33.03 1.34
N ASP A 4 -9.37 32.13 1.83
CA ASP A 4 -8.93 30.88 2.44
C ASP A 4 -8.30 30.00 1.36
N ASN A 5 -6.99 30.20 1.14
CA ASN A 5 -6.11 29.35 0.37
C ASN A 5 -5.90 28.02 1.11
N ASN A 6 -6.97 27.28 1.39
CA ASN A 6 -6.87 25.93 1.89
C ASN A 6 -6.49 25.02 0.71
N ASN A 7 -5.18 24.90 0.52
CA ASN A 7 -4.52 23.91 -0.30
C ASN A 7 -4.85 22.52 0.26
N HIS A 8 -6.06 22.06 -0.01
CA HIS A 8 -6.54 20.74 0.34
C HIS A 8 -5.85 19.72 -0.56
N ASN A 9 -4.62 19.39 -0.19
CA ASN A 9 -3.88 18.27 -0.74
C ASN A 9 -4.50 16.98 -0.20
N HIS A 10 -5.80 16.75 -0.45
CA HIS A 10 -6.46 15.48 -0.17
C HIS A 10 -5.77 14.46 -1.07
N ASN A 11 -4.94 13.62 -0.48
CA ASN A 11 -4.36 12.49 -1.20
C ASN A 11 -5.51 11.58 -1.59
N ARG A 12 -6.03 11.74 -2.82
CA ARG A 12 -7.19 10.99 -3.34
C ARG A 12 -6.99 9.51 -3.06
N THR A 13 -8.00 8.87 -2.45
CA THR A 13 -8.02 7.42 -2.26
C THR A 13 -7.90 6.75 -3.62
N ARG A 14 -6.89 5.90 -3.74
CA ARG A 14 -6.58 5.09 -4.91
C ARG A 14 -6.58 3.63 -4.47
N VAL A 15 -7.03 2.80 -5.39
CA VAL A 15 -7.11 1.36 -5.20
C VAL A 15 -6.38 0.67 -6.35
N TRP A 16 -5.61 -0.35 -6.03
CA TRP A 16 -4.93 -1.21 -6.99
C TRP A 16 -5.39 -2.64 -6.79
N LEU A 17 -5.53 -3.34 -7.91
CA LEU A 17 -5.79 -4.78 -7.94
C LEU A 17 -4.49 -5.45 -8.40
N ALA A 18 -3.99 -6.38 -7.60
CA ALA A 18 -2.75 -7.08 -7.89
C ALA A 18 -2.95 -8.58 -7.78
N HIS A 19 -2.34 -9.32 -8.69
CA HIS A 19 -2.18 -10.76 -8.55
C HIS A 19 -0.97 -11.05 -7.67
N LYS A 20 -1.21 -11.68 -6.52
CA LYS A 20 -0.18 -12.21 -5.62
C LYS A 20 0.33 -13.53 -6.18
N LEU A 21 1.64 -13.65 -6.29
CA LEU A 21 2.30 -14.89 -6.72
C LEU A 21 2.52 -15.83 -5.51
N ALA A 22 2.65 -17.12 -5.77
CA ALA A 22 3.06 -18.08 -4.75
C ALA A 22 4.48 -17.75 -4.26
N GLY A 23 4.70 -17.90 -2.95
CA GLY A 23 5.99 -17.57 -2.35
C GLY A 23 6.21 -16.07 -2.10
N GLU A 24 5.16 -15.26 -2.16
CA GLU A 24 5.17 -13.86 -1.71
C GLU A 24 4.39 -13.68 -0.40
N LEU A 25 4.87 -12.81 0.47
CA LEU A 25 4.09 -12.33 1.62
C LEU A 25 3.22 -11.14 1.22
N VAL A 26 2.08 -11.02 1.91
CA VAL A 26 1.25 -9.80 1.91
C VAL A 26 1.60 -8.99 3.16
N ALA A 27 2.77 -8.35 3.14
CA ALA A 27 3.28 -7.56 4.28
C ALA A 27 4.00 -6.28 3.80
N GLU A 28 3.81 -5.19 4.54
CA GLU A 28 4.49 -3.90 4.29
C GLU A 28 5.98 -3.95 4.65
N HIS A 29 6.32 -4.70 5.71
CA HIS A 29 7.69 -4.88 6.17
C HIS A 29 7.87 -6.31 6.69
N ASP A 30 8.91 -6.99 6.21
CA ASP A 30 9.32 -8.31 6.69
C ASP A 30 10.78 -8.23 7.19
N PRO A 31 11.05 -8.47 8.49
CA PRO A 31 12.40 -8.39 9.04
C PRO A 31 13.35 -9.47 8.48
N ASP A 32 12.79 -10.60 8.02
CA ASP A 32 13.55 -11.74 7.50
C ASP A 32 13.87 -11.60 6.00
N GLY A 33 13.40 -10.53 5.35
CA GLY A 33 13.69 -10.25 3.94
C GLY A 33 13.07 -11.24 2.95
N ARG A 34 11.96 -11.90 3.30
CA ARG A 34 11.26 -12.79 2.38
C ARG A 34 10.61 -12.01 1.24
N PRO A 35 10.38 -12.63 0.08
CA PRO A 35 9.73 -11.95 -1.04
C PRO A 35 8.35 -11.40 -0.64
N SER A 36 8.09 -10.13 -0.95
CA SER A 36 6.82 -9.44 -0.65
C SER A 36 6.16 -8.91 -1.91
N LEU A 37 4.84 -9.12 -2.01
CA LEU A 37 3.98 -8.53 -3.03
C LEU A 37 4.12 -7.00 -3.05
N VAL A 38 4.09 -6.37 -1.86
CA VAL A 38 4.15 -4.92 -1.73
C VAL A 38 5.48 -4.40 -2.26
N GLU A 39 6.59 -5.05 -1.91
CA GLU A 39 7.91 -4.67 -2.40
C GLU A 39 8.00 -4.80 -3.93
N ARG A 40 7.49 -5.89 -4.51
CA ARG A 40 7.45 -6.07 -5.97
C ARG A 40 6.67 -4.93 -6.66
N LEU A 41 5.51 -4.56 -6.14
CA LEU A 41 4.69 -3.49 -6.68
C LEU A 41 5.39 -2.13 -6.57
N VAL A 42 6.02 -1.85 -5.43
CA VAL A 42 6.79 -0.62 -5.18
C VAL A 42 7.98 -0.52 -6.15
N ARG A 43 8.73 -1.62 -6.34
CA ARG A 43 9.81 -1.72 -7.33
C ARG A 43 9.30 -1.47 -8.74
N GLY A 44 8.12 -2.00 -9.08
CA GLY A 44 7.40 -1.74 -10.33
C GLY A 44 6.85 -0.33 -10.50
N GLY A 45 6.94 0.53 -9.48
CA GLY A 45 6.52 1.93 -9.54
C GLY A 45 5.12 2.23 -9.03
N VAL A 46 4.41 1.23 -8.49
CA VAL A 46 3.08 1.41 -7.90
C VAL A 46 3.16 2.23 -6.62
N GLY A 47 2.17 3.07 -6.37
CA GLY A 47 2.05 3.84 -5.12
C GLY A 47 3.03 5.01 -4.96
N LYS A 48 3.90 5.27 -5.94
CA LYS A 48 4.79 6.43 -5.93
C LYS A 48 3.98 7.73 -5.99
N THR A 49 4.11 8.55 -4.95
CA THR A 49 3.58 9.93 -4.96
C THR A 49 4.66 10.90 -5.43
N LYS A 50 4.26 11.98 -6.12
CA LYS A 50 5.18 13.08 -6.48
C LYS A 50 5.50 13.87 -5.20
N GLY A 51 6.44 13.39 -4.37
CA GLY A 51 6.77 14.07 -3.12
C GLY A 51 7.96 13.46 -2.36
N LYS A 52 8.97 14.29 -2.12
CA LYS A 52 10.16 14.11 -1.24
C LYS A 52 10.98 12.81 -1.44
N LYS A 53 12.13 12.96 -2.08
CA LYS A 53 13.27 12.03 -1.99
C LYS A 53 13.74 11.90 -0.53
N ASN A 54 13.20 10.95 0.24
CA ASN A 54 13.84 10.55 1.50
C ASN A 54 15.03 9.64 1.16
N LYS A 55 16.24 10.22 1.21
CA LYS A 55 17.51 9.50 1.13
C LYS A 55 17.74 8.82 2.49
N LYS A 56 17.40 7.54 2.62
CA LYS A 56 17.93 6.69 3.70
C LYS A 56 18.57 5.45 3.10
N ASN A 57 19.87 5.33 3.37
CA ASN A 57 20.72 4.22 2.99
C ASN A 57 20.42 3.05 3.96
N GLY A 58 20.02 1.89 3.44
CA GLY A 58 19.81 0.67 4.23
C GLY A 58 18.96 -0.34 3.46
N ALA A 59 19.33 -1.62 3.51
CA ALA A 59 18.78 -2.72 2.72
C ALA A 59 17.34 -3.17 3.09
N GLY A 60 16.53 -2.26 3.65
CA GLY A 60 15.09 -2.43 3.86
C GLY A 60 14.38 -1.26 3.18
N ALA A 61 13.66 -1.55 2.09
CA ALA A 61 13.11 -0.57 1.15
C ALA A 61 12.06 0.37 1.79
N THR A 62 12.48 1.37 2.55
CA THR A 62 11.65 2.54 2.93
C THR A 62 11.60 3.49 1.74
N THR A 63 10.83 3.11 0.72
CA THR A 63 10.74 3.85 -0.54
C THR A 63 10.09 5.21 -0.30
N ALA A 64 10.85 6.27 -0.59
CA ALA A 64 10.41 7.66 -0.60
C ALA A 64 8.96 7.83 -1.11
N GLY A 65 8.06 8.32 -0.25
CA GLY A 65 6.71 8.75 -0.62
C GLY A 65 5.76 7.66 -1.12
N VAL A 66 6.02 6.37 -0.83
CA VAL A 66 5.11 5.28 -1.21
C VAL A 66 4.24 4.90 -0.02
N HIS A 67 2.92 5.01 -0.18
CA HIS A 67 1.93 4.54 0.78
C HIS A 67 1.06 3.49 0.08
N LEU A 68 1.33 2.22 0.35
CA LEU A 68 0.56 1.09 -0.13
C LEU A 68 0.22 0.18 1.04
N LYS A 69 -1.07 0.00 1.27
CA LYS A 69 -1.64 -0.87 2.29
C LYS A 69 -2.41 -1.98 1.59
N PRO A 70 -2.03 -3.25 1.78
CA PRO A 70 -2.90 -4.35 1.35
C PRO A 70 -4.19 -4.33 2.16
N ILE A 71 -5.25 -4.89 1.57
CA ILE A 71 -6.54 -5.08 2.20
C ILE A 71 -6.77 -6.58 2.30
N GLY A 72 -6.78 -7.08 3.53
CA GLY A 72 -6.78 -8.51 3.80
C GLY A 72 -5.43 -9.16 3.56
N ARG A 73 -5.40 -10.50 3.61
CA ARG A 73 -4.17 -11.30 3.50
C ARG A 73 -4.45 -12.59 2.76
N LEU A 74 -3.44 -13.06 2.03
CA LEU A 74 -3.37 -14.42 1.51
C LEU A 74 -2.15 -15.10 2.14
N ASP A 75 -2.26 -16.39 2.41
CA ASP A 75 -1.14 -17.18 2.89
C ASP A 75 0.02 -17.22 1.87
N MET A 76 1.21 -17.58 2.36
CA MET A 76 2.46 -17.49 1.59
C MET A 76 2.39 -18.20 0.23
N MET A 77 1.85 -19.41 0.21
CA MET A 77 1.75 -20.23 -1.00
C MET A 77 0.44 -20.03 -1.77
N THR A 78 -0.50 -19.27 -1.23
CA THR A 78 -1.77 -18.97 -1.90
C THR A 78 -1.55 -17.89 -2.96
N GLU A 79 -2.04 -18.16 -4.16
CA GLU A 79 -2.10 -17.19 -5.26
C GLU A 79 -3.50 -16.58 -5.34
N GLY A 80 -3.59 -15.38 -5.92
CA GLY A 80 -4.90 -14.77 -6.13
C GLY A 80 -4.88 -13.26 -6.09
N LEU A 81 -6.09 -12.69 -6.11
CA LEU A 81 -6.30 -11.25 -6.11
C LEU A 81 -6.08 -10.67 -4.71
N VAL A 82 -5.27 -9.63 -4.63
CA VAL A 82 -5.11 -8.78 -3.44
C VAL A 82 -5.43 -7.34 -3.84
N ILE A 83 -6.19 -6.66 -2.99
CA ILE A 83 -6.50 -5.24 -3.15
C ILE A 83 -5.49 -4.44 -2.33
N LEU A 84 -4.99 -3.33 -2.87
CA LEU A 84 -4.14 -2.38 -2.15
C LEU A 84 -4.71 -0.97 -2.23
N THR A 85 -4.44 -0.13 -1.23
CA THR A 85 -4.84 1.27 -1.21
C THR A 85 -3.77 2.17 -0.61
N ASN A 86 -3.84 3.48 -0.89
CA ASN A 86 -3.02 4.51 -0.26
C ASN A 86 -3.69 5.13 0.98
N ASP A 87 -4.84 4.61 1.39
CA ASP A 87 -5.66 5.11 2.48
C ASP A 87 -5.87 4.02 3.55
N GLY A 88 -5.21 4.19 4.70
CA GLY A 88 -5.32 3.23 5.80
C GLY A 88 -6.69 3.21 6.49
N GLY A 89 -7.46 4.30 6.41
CA GLY A 89 -8.84 4.34 6.90
C GLY A 89 -9.72 3.46 6.02
N TYR A 90 -9.59 3.62 4.71
CA TYR A 90 -10.29 2.78 3.73
C TYR A 90 -9.89 1.30 3.83
N ALA A 91 -8.60 0.99 4.02
CA ALA A 91 -8.15 -0.39 4.24
C ALA A 91 -8.80 -1.03 5.47
N ARG A 92 -8.69 -0.35 6.63
CA ARG A 92 -9.30 -0.80 7.89
C ARG A 92 -10.79 -1.01 7.74
N ASP A 93 -11.45 -0.09 7.05
CA ASP A 93 -12.86 -0.15 6.79
C ASP A 93 -13.26 -1.39 5.99
N MET A 94 -12.49 -1.75 4.96
CA MET A 94 -12.75 -2.95 4.15
C MET A 94 -12.34 -4.26 4.85
N GLU A 95 -11.47 -4.23 5.85
CA GLU A 95 -11.01 -5.41 6.59
C GLU A 95 -11.92 -5.82 7.75
N LEU A 96 -12.78 -4.93 8.24
CA LEU A 96 -13.63 -5.22 9.40
C LEU A 96 -14.80 -6.16 9.02
N PRO A 97 -15.03 -7.26 9.78
CA PRO A 97 -16.09 -8.24 9.47
C PRO A 97 -17.53 -7.68 9.43
N LYS A 98 -17.78 -6.50 10.02
CA LYS A 98 -19.13 -5.92 10.20
C LYS A 98 -19.47 -4.80 9.21
N LYS A 99 -18.73 -4.66 8.10
CA LYS A 99 -19.20 -3.80 7.00
C LYS A 99 -20.07 -4.62 6.07
N THR A 100 -21.38 -4.50 6.26
CA THR A 100 -22.38 -5.02 5.33
C THR A 100 -22.18 -4.32 3.98
N PHE A 101 -21.51 -4.99 3.05
CA PHE A 101 -21.55 -4.70 1.62
C PHE A 101 -22.65 -5.56 0.99
N ILE A 102 -23.89 -5.39 1.46
CA ILE A 102 -25.10 -5.99 0.90
C ILE A 102 -26.27 -5.06 1.15
#